data_AF-A0A0Q3T3U8-F1
#
_entry.id   AF-A0A0Q3T3U8-F1
#
_cell.length_a   1.000
_cell.length_b   1.000
_cell.length_c   1.000
_cell.angle_alpha   90.00
_cell.angle_beta   90.00
_cell.angle_gamma   90.00
#
_symmetry.space_group_name_H-M   'P 1'
#
loop_
_entity.id
_entity.type
_entity.pdbx_description
1 polymer ?
#
loop_
_entity_poly.entity_id
_entity_poly.type
_entity_poly.pdbx_seq_one_letter_code
_entity_poly.pdbx_strand_id
1 'polypeptide(L)'
;MEGDSTLQLRVFDLNCWAIRYLSKRRQERMRLIGDVLLQECFDLILLQEVWSEQDYSDLKAKLGGCYPFSHYFRRFTILDTLLYQYSLNGYPYMLQHGDWFCGKSVGLVIIKISGIIFNVYVTHLHAEYCREKDAYLPHRLVQAWELAQFIRHTSKAADVVLLGGDLNMHPDDVGIRLLRGWTGLQDAFAEAKHFEGCKDGCTLIPNNCFTIKTELLPFPLGIRIDYILYKVTGAISSFMVKCEELKTTTGSAPGRDIPFSDHEAVMATLHIRRQREAASATLSTAEPALVDVVTEARTEVGVGLRAAQRQRYSTGRLAVLALLLLLLQAVAVLGTLAGLGGQPFPKLSFSLLAFLAVAILLLATGLHLFHTIEVKMLQGTEEQMRMALRVLQEQPSDG
;
A
#
# COMPACT_ATOMS: atom_id res chain seq x y z
N MET A 1 36.43 -26.28 -12.24
CA MET A 1 35.44 -25.59 -13.09
C MET A 1 34.10 -25.73 -12.41
N GLU A 2 33.78 -24.85 -11.45
CA GLU A 2 32.41 -24.73 -10.95
C GLU A 2 31.60 -24.01 -12.04
N GLY A 3 30.65 -24.71 -12.65
CA GLY A 3 29.75 -24.11 -13.64
C GLY A 3 28.93 -23.00 -12.99
N ASP A 4 28.63 -21.94 -13.75
CA ASP A 4 27.73 -20.85 -13.33
C ASP A 4 26.37 -21.43 -12.92
N SER A 5 26.20 -21.75 -11.62
CA SER A 5 24.97 -22.31 -11.09
C SER A 5 23.89 -21.24 -11.14
N THR A 6 22.82 -21.51 -11.89
CA THR A 6 21.64 -20.67 -11.92
C THR A 6 20.79 -20.99 -10.69
N LEU A 7 20.52 -19.99 -9.85
CA LEU A 7 19.52 -20.12 -8.80
C LEU A 7 18.14 -19.91 -9.44
N GLN A 8 17.26 -20.89 -9.30
CA GLN A 8 15.84 -20.72 -9.56
C GLN A 8 15.14 -20.37 -8.25
N LEU A 9 14.32 -19.32 -8.27
CA LEU A 9 13.57 -18.83 -7.12
C LEU A 9 12.09 -18.69 -7.50
N ARG A 10 11.23 -19.46 -6.84
CA ARG A 10 9.77 -19.43 -7.02
C ARG A 10 9.14 -18.58 -5.91
N VAL A 11 8.49 -17.49 -6.30
CA VAL A 11 7.87 -16.52 -5.40
C VAL A 11 6.35 -16.59 -5.55
N PHE A 12 5.63 -16.70 -4.45
CA PHE A 12 4.18 -16.66 -4.36
C PHE A 12 3.74 -15.38 -3.65
N ASP A 13 2.83 -14.62 -4.25
CA ASP A 13 2.24 -13.40 -3.70
C ASP A 13 0.70 -13.48 -3.73
N LEU A 14 0.05 -13.18 -2.60
CA LEU A 14 -1.41 -13.21 -2.52
C LEU A 14 -1.97 -12.30 -1.41
N ASN A 15 -2.86 -11.38 -1.80
CA ASN A 15 -3.82 -10.79 -0.88
C ASN A 15 -4.84 -11.85 -0.47
N CYS A 16 -4.79 -12.28 0.80
CA CYS A 16 -5.60 -13.39 1.31
C CYS A 16 -7.04 -13.01 1.65
N TRP A 17 -7.36 -11.70 1.71
CA TRP A 17 -8.64 -11.17 2.17
C TRP A 17 -9.14 -11.91 3.39
N ALA A 18 -8.33 -12.01 4.46
CA ALA A 18 -8.66 -12.78 5.66
C ALA A 18 -9.20 -11.89 6.79
N ILE A 19 -10.05 -10.93 6.44
CA ILE A 19 -10.64 -9.99 7.39
C ILE A 19 -11.64 -10.72 8.28
N ARG A 20 -11.43 -10.62 9.60
CA ARG A 20 -12.31 -11.25 10.58
C ARG A 20 -13.72 -10.65 10.48
N TYR A 21 -14.73 -11.51 10.42
CA TYR A 21 -16.16 -11.20 10.32
C TYR A 21 -16.65 -10.64 8.98
N LEU A 22 -15.78 -10.11 8.11
CA LEU A 22 -16.17 -9.57 6.81
C LEU A 22 -15.93 -10.57 5.67
N SER A 23 -14.80 -11.26 5.69
CA SER A 23 -14.42 -12.13 4.57
C SER A 23 -15.18 -13.45 4.59
N LYS A 24 -15.84 -13.76 3.46
CA LYS A 24 -16.65 -14.96 3.29
C LYS A 24 -15.78 -16.21 3.23
N ARG A 25 -16.28 -17.32 3.80
CA ARG A 25 -15.62 -18.64 3.83
C ARG A 25 -14.14 -18.61 4.28
N ARG A 26 -13.76 -17.62 5.11
CA ARG A 26 -12.36 -17.32 5.46
C ARG A 26 -11.57 -18.55 5.94
N GLN A 27 -12.08 -19.30 6.91
CA GLN A 27 -11.37 -20.47 7.45
C GLN A 27 -11.11 -21.55 6.41
N GLU A 28 -12.08 -21.78 5.52
CA GLU A 28 -11.93 -22.75 4.44
C GLU A 28 -10.86 -22.30 3.43
N ARG A 29 -10.91 -21.04 3.01
CA ARG A 29 -9.91 -20.45 2.12
C ARG A 29 -8.50 -20.46 2.71
N MET A 30 -8.33 -20.09 3.98
CA MET A 30 -7.02 -20.14 4.64
C MET A 30 -6.45 -21.55 4.70
N ARG A 31 -7.29 -22.59 4.88
CA ARG A 31 -6.84 -23.99 4.80
C ARG A 31 -6.39 -24.37 3.38
N LEU A 32 -7.17 -23.97 2.36
CA LEU A 32 -6.84 -24.19 0.95
C LEU A 32 -5.54 -23.50 0.55
N ILE A 33 -5.34 -22.26 0.97
CA ILE A 33 -4.08 -21.53 0.79
C ILE A 33 -2.93 -22.33 1.41
N GLY A 34 -3.09 -22.81 2.65
CA GLY A 34 -2.07 -23.67 3.28
C GLY A 34 -1.83 -24.99 2.55
N ASP A 35 -2.86 -25.60 1.93
CA ASP A 35 -2.73 -26.85 1.16
C ASP A 35 -1.93 -26.61 -0.13
N VAL A 36 -2.25 -25.56 -0.90
CA VAL A 36 -1.55 -25.27 -2.16
C VAL A 36 -0.10 -24.87 -1.92
N LEU A 37 0.18 -24.11 -0.85
CA LEU A 37 1.54 -23.72 -0.50
C LEU A 37 2.41 -24.94 -0.12
N LEU A 38 1.83 -25.94 0.55
CA LEU A 38 2.51 -27.21 0.83
C LEU A 38 2.74 -28.04 -0.44
N GLN A 39 1.74 -28.10 -1.32
CA GLN A 39 1.81 -28.92 -2.53
C GLN A 39 2.80 -28.36 -3.55
N GLU A 40 2.74 -27.05 -3.79
CA GLU A 40 3.53 -26.39 -4.83
C GLU A 40 4.98 -26.14 -4.41
N CYS A 41 5.29 -26.07 -3.10
CA CYS A 41 6.65 -25.87 -2.59
C CYS A 41 7.36 -24.65 -3.20
N PHE A 42 6.79 -23.46 -3.04
CA PHE A 42 7.44 -22.19 -3.38
C PHE A 42 8.65 -21.91 -2.47
N ASP A 43 9.61 -21.10 -2.92
CA ASP A 43 10.77 -20.72 -2.10
C ASP A 43 10.46 -19.51 -1.20
N LEU A 44 9.63 -18.58 -1.69
CA LEU A 44 9.20 -17.39 -0.95
C LEU A 44 7.69 -17.22 -1.04
N ILE A 45 7.07 -16.91 0.10
CA ILE A 45 5.62 -16.70 0.22
C ILE A 45 5.39 -15.32 0.84
N LEU A 46 4.71 -14.47 0.11
CA LEU A 46 4.40 -13.07 0.45
C LEU A 46 2.88 -12.96 0.56
N LEU A 47 2.36 -12.72 1.76
CA LEU A 47 0.92 -12.69 2.01
C LEU A 47 0.49 -11.33 2.54
N GLN A 48 -0.59 -10.79 1.98
CA GLN A 48 -1.27 -9.60 2.49
C GLN A 48 -2.62 -10.00 3.11
N GLU A 49 -3.17 -9.13 3.96
CA GLU A 49 -4.49 -9.30 4.59
C GLU A 49 -4.68 -10.55 5.45
N VAL A 50 -3.60 -11.14 5.98
CA VAL A 50 -3.69 -12.13 7.07
C VAL A 50 -3.89 -11.39 8.40
N TRP A 51 -5.11 -10.92 8.65
CA TRP A 51 -5.40 -10.02 9.78
C TRP A 51 -5.46 -10.70 11.15
N SER A 52 -5.72 -12.01 11.19
CA SER A 52 -5.88 -12.77 12.43
C SER A 52 -4.58 -13.48 12.82
N GLU A 53 -4.09 -13.27 14.05
CA GLU A 53 -2.96 -14.04 14.60
C GLU A 53 -3.22 -15.55 14.59
N GLN A 54 -4.47 -15.96 14.77
CA GLN A 54 -4.84 -17.38 14.68
C GLN A 54 -4.64 -17.91 13.26
N ASP A 55 -5.08 -17.16 12.23
CA ASP A 55 -4.97 -17.63 10.84
C ASP A 55 -3.47 -17.69 10.45
N TYR A 56 -2.65 -16.74 10.91
CA TYR A 56 -1.18 -16.82 10.76
C TYR A 56 -0.58 -18.03 11.50
N SER A 57 -0.97 -18.26 12.75
CA SER A 57 -0.43 -19.35 13.57
C SER A 57 -0.78 -20.73 12.99
N ASP A 58 -2.01 -20.87 12.48
CA ASP A 58 -2.47 -22.09 11.80
C ASP A 58 -1.68 -22.35 10.51
N LEU A 59 -1.46 -21.32 9.69
CA LEU A 59 -0.61 -21.41 8.51
C LEU A 59 0.83 -21.78 8.89
N LYS A 60 1.41 -21.10 9.88
CA LYS A 60 2.77 -21.37 10.35
C LYS A 60 2.93 -22.81 10.83
N ALA A 61 1.98 -23.31 11.62
CA ALA A 61 2.01 -24.69 12.12
C ALA A 61 1.93 -25.70 10.96
N LYS A 62 1.03 -25.45 10.00
CA LYS A 62 0.85 -26.31 8.81
C LYS A 62 2.08 -26.31 7.90
N LEU A 63 2.69 -25.15 7.70
CA LEU A 63 3.81 -24.94 6.78
C LEU A 63 5.18 -25.22 7.42
N GLY A 64 5.27 -25.34 8.74
CA GLY A 64 6.53 -25.36 9.48
C GLY A 64 7.51 -26.48 9.11
N GLY A 65 7.04 -27.56 8.49
CA GLY A 65 7.91 -28.63 7.96
C GLY A 65 8.71 -28.21 6.73
N CYS A 66 8.14 -27.36 5.86
CA CYS A 66 8.77 -26.89 4.62
C CYS A 66 9.29 -25.45 4.75
N TYR A 67 8.68 -24.65 5.62
CA TYR A 67 8.96 -23.23 5.82
C TYR A 67 9.36 -22.96 7.28
N PRO A 68 10.61 -23.30 7.67
CA PRO A 68 11.07 -23.12 9.05
C PRO A 68 11.15 -21.66 9.46
N PHE A 69 11.28 -20.74 8.50
CA PHE A 69 11.32 -19.30 8.70
C PHE A 69 10.01 -18.66 8.24
N SER A 70 9.35 -17.96 9.14
CA SER A 70 8.17 -17.14 8.83
C SER A 70 8.14 -15.93 9.73
N HIS A 71 7.60 -14.82 9.21
CA HIS A 71 7.46 -13.59 9.96
C HIS A 71 6.07 -13.00 9.79
N TYR A 72 5.52 -12.50 10.89
CA TYR A 72 4.26 -11.78 10.90
C TYR A 72 4.55 -10.33 11.26
N PHE A 73 4.38 -9.43 10.30
CA PHE A 73 4.66 -8.01 10.48
C PHE A 73 3.60 -7.37 11.39
N ARG A 74 3.84 -7.45 12.69
CA ARG A 74 3.16 -6.68 13.75
C ARG A 74 4.21 -6.08 14.68
N ARG A 75 3.79 -5.12 15.52
CA ARG A 75 4.68 -4.39 16.45
C ARG A 75 5.61 -5.37 17.23
N PHE A 76 6.90 -5.38 16.86
CA PHE A 76 8.08 -6.08 17.46
C PHE A 76 8.11 -7.63 17.26
N THR A 77 9.21 -8.39 17.02
CA THR A 77 10.62 -8.23 16.57
C THR A 77 11.06 -9.58 15.93
N ILE A 78 11.88 -9.58 14.86
CA ILE A 78 12.88 -10.62 14.52
C ILE A 78 14.21 -9.91 14.20
N LEU A 79 15.33 -10.63 14.33
CA LEU A 79 16.74 -10.19 14.31
C LEU A 79 17.18 -9.17 13.23
N ASP A 80 16.54 -9.09 12.06
CA ASP A 80 16.72 -7.99 11.09
C ASP A 80 15.49 -7.87 10.16
N THR A 81 14.36 -7.48 10.73
CA THR A 81 13.13 -7.15 10.00
C THR A 81 12.77 -5.70 10.26
N LEU A 82 12.51 -4.93 9.21
CA LEU A 82 12.13 -3.52 9.33
C LEU A 82 10.68 -3.35 8.85
N LEU A 83 9.84 -2.77 9.69
CA LEU A 83 8.46 -2.41 9.34
C LEU A 83 8.35 -0.88 9.27
N TYR A 84 7.94 -0.37 8.11
CA TYR A 84 7.67 1.05 7.90
C TYR A 84 6.17 1.26 7.72
N GLN A 85 5.54 1.95 8.67
CA GLN A 85 4.14 2.35 8.57
C GLN A 85 4.01 3.63 7.76
N TYR A 86 3.14 3.64 6.76
CA TYR A 86 2.94 4.81 5.92
C TYR A 86 2.29 5.96 6.68
N SER A 87 2.63 7.19 6.29
CA SER A 87 2.16 8.40 6.98
C SER A 87 0.68 8.69 6.80
N LEU A 88 0.08 8.30 5.67
CA LEU A 88 -1.34 8.50 5.35
C LEU A 88 -2.02 7.18 5.03
N ASN A 89 -3.11 6.87 5.74
CA ASN A 89 -3.82 5.58 5.65
C ASN A 89 -5.34 5.73 5.43
N GLY A 90 -5.81 6.90 4.98
CA GLY A 90 -7.24 7.14 4.72
C GLY A 90 -7.86 8.12 5.71
N TYR A 91 -9.18 8.02 5.92
CA TYR A 91 -9.92 8.94 6.78
C TYR A 91 -10.59 8.20 7.95
N PRO A 92 -10.43 8.65 9.21
CA PRO A 92 -11.00 7.97 10.39
C PRO A 92 -12.53 7.92 10.41
N TYR A 93 -13.18 8.87 9.75
CA TYR A 93 -14.64 8.96 9.66
C TYR A 93 -15.24 8.12 8.52
N MET A 94 -14.42 7.57 7.62
CA MET A 94 -14.87 6.65 6.57
C MET A 94 -14.84 5.22 7.11
N LEU A 95 -15.73 4.92 8.06
CA LEU A 95 -15.74 3.64 8.80
C LEU A 95 -15.85 2.40 7.90
N GLN A 96 -16.48 2.54 6.74
CA GLN A 96 -16.62 1.47 5.75
C GLN A 96 -15.32 1.21 4.97
N HIS A 97 -14.35 2.12 5.06
CA HIS A 97 -13.06 2.05 4.37
C HIS A 97 -11.98 1.72 5.40
N GLY A 98 -11.69 0.42 5.55
CA GLY A 98 -10.94 -0.12 6.70
C GLY A 98 -9.47 0.29 6.81
N ASP A 99 -8.87 0.87 5.77
CA ASP A 99 -7.43 1.16 5.65
C ASP A 99 -6.89 1.97 6.83
N TRP A 100 -7.67 2.94 7.33
CA TRP A 100 -7.24 3.82 8.43
C TRP A 100 -6.99 3.04 9.72
N PHE A 101 -7.83 2.05 10.01
CA PHE A 101 -7.74 1.25 11.24
C PHE A 101 -6.64 0.19 11.15
N CYS A 102 -6.30 -0.24 9.94
CA CYS A 102 -5.34 -1.28 9.68
C CYS A 102 -3.89 -0.78 9.68
N GLY A 103 -3.65 0.48 9.30
CA GLY A 103 -2.31 1.07 9.26
C GLY A 103 -1.42 0.40 8.20
N LYS A 104 -1.60 0.78 6.93
CA LYS A 104 -0.84 0.23 5.81
C LYS A 104 0.67 0.46 6.01
N SER A 105 1.46 -0.50 5.54
CA SER A 105 2.90 -0.54 5.79
C SER A 105 3.63 -1.38 4.76
N VAL A 106 4.96 -1.25 4.74
CA VAL A 106 5.87 -2.17 4.06
C VAL A 106 6.75 -2.87 5.09
N GLY A 107 6.81 -4.20 4.99
CA GLY A 107 7.76 -5.03 5.72
C GLY A 107 8.98 -5.36 4.85
N LEU A 108 10.17 -5.32 5.43
CA LEU A 108 11.43 -5.76 4.82
C LEU A 108 11.97 -6.97 5.58
N VAL A 109 12.35 -8.01 4.84
CA VAL A 109 13.17 -9.14 5.30
C VAL A 109 14.45 -9.20 4.48
N ILE A 110 15.59 -9.35 5.15
CA ILE A 110 16.88 -9.64 4.50
C ILE A 110 17.17 -11.13 4.62
N ILE A 111 17.37 -11.80 3.48
CA ILE A 111 17.62 -13.25 3.43
C ILE A 111 18.82 -13.56 2.55
N LYS A 112 19.55 -14.63 2.87
CA LYS A 112 20.68 -15.11 2.07
C LYS A 112 20.36 -16.48 1.49
N ILE A 113 20.25 -16.57 0.17
CA ILE A 113 19.96 -17.82 -0.55
C ILE A 113 21.13 -18.11 -1.48
N SER A 114 21.78 -19.27 -1.31
CA SER A 114 22.91 -19.71 -2.14
C SER A 114 24.02 -18.65 -2.29
N GLY A 115 24.29 -17.89 -1.23
CA GLY A 115 25.32 -16.85 -1.23
C GLY A 115 24.86 -15.46 -1.70
N ILE A 116 23.64 -15.33 -2.22
CA ILE A 116 23.04 -14.10 -2.74
C ILE A 116 22.21 -13.43 -1.65
N ILE A 117 22.42 -12.14 -1.41
CA ILE A 117 21.66 -11.34 -0.44
C ILE A 117 20.43 -10.74 -1.11
N PHE A 118 19.25 -11.14 -0.63
CA PHE A 118 17.98 -10.60 -1.07
C PHE A 118 17.41 -9.66 -0.02
N ASN A 119 16.96 -8.48 -0.47
CA ASN A 119 16.02 -7.67 0.29
C ASN A 119 14.62 -7.89 -0.27
N VAL A 120 13.76 -8.52 0.53
CA VAL A 120 12.38 -8.85 0.16
C VAL A 120 11.44 -7.90 0.89
N TYR A 121 10.67 -7.15 0.11
CA TYR A 121 9.68 -6.19 0.59
C TYR A 121 8.28 -6.78 0.36
N VAL A 122 7.42 -6.69 1.36
CA VAL A 122 6.00 -7.05 1.26
C VAL A 122 5.18 -5.86 1.68
N THR A 123 4.24 -5.44 0.85
CA THR A 123 3.40 -4.27 1.13
C THR A 123 1.96 -4.53 0.72
N HIS A 124 1.06 -3.73 1.29
CA HIS A 124 -0.30 -3.57 0.81
C HIS A 124 -0.59 -2.06 0.84
N LEU A 125 -0.80 -1.43 -0.31
CA LEU A 125 -1.10 0.01 -0.37
C LEU A 125 -2.59 0.27 -0.07
N HIS A 126 -2.96 1.54 0.09
CA HIS A 126 -4.34 1.95 0.35
C HIS A 126 -5.25 1.50 -0.79
N ALA A 127 -6.47 1.05 -0.50
CA ALA A 127 -7.40 0.59 -1.52
C ALA A 127 -7.95 1.71 -2.41
N GLU A 128 -8.27 1.38 -3.67
CA GLU A 128 -9.06 2.22 -4.57
C GLU A 128 -10.55 1.84 -4.47
N TYR A 129 -11.33 2.65 -3.75
CA TYR A 129 -12.76 2.36 -3.54
C TYR A 129 -13.67 2.82 -4.68
N CYS A 130 -13.20 3.74 -5.54
CA CYS A 130 -13.98 4.28 -6.65
C CYS A 130 -13.09 4.93 -7.70
N ARG A 131 -12.96 4.30 -8.87
CA ARG A 131 -12.12 4.80 -9.97
C ARG A 131 -12.48 6.21 -10.44
N GLU A 132 -13.77 6.52 -10.55
CA GLU A 132 -14.24 7.82 -11.05
C GLU A 132 -14.09 8.96 -10.04
N LYS A 133 -14.13 8.65 -8.74
CA LYS A 133 -14.13 9.62 -7.63
C LYS A 133 -13.16 9.21 -6.55
N ASP A 134 -11.90 9.10 -6.94
CA ASP A 134 -10.88 8.61 -6.05
C ASP A 134 -10.29 9.70 -5.14
N ALA A 135 -10.91 9.87 -3.97
CA ALA A 135 -10.42 10.77 -2.93
C ALA A 135 -9.10 10.26 -2.27
N TYR A 136 -8.67 9.03 -2.56
CA TYR A 136 -7.51 8.40 -1.94
C TYR A 136 -6.29 8.33 -2.86
N LEU A 137 -6.39 8.79 -4.12
CA LEU A 137 -5.23 8.88 -5.02
C LEU A 137 -4.04 9.61 -4.37
N PRO A 138 -4.21 10.79 -3.73
CA PRO A 138 -3.09 11.45 -3.06
C PRO A 138 -2.49 10.62 -1.93
N HIS A 139 -3.30 9.82 -1.22
CA HIS A 139 -2.81 8.94 -0.17
C HIS A 139 -1.98 7.79 -0.78
N ARG A 140 -2.49 7.13 -1.84
CA ARG A 140 -1.75 6.08 -2.56
C ARG A 140 -0.43 6.61 -3.14
N LEU A 141 -0.41 7.84 -3.64
CA LEU A 141 0.80 8.48 -4.15
C LEU A 141 1.83 8.79 -3.06
N VAL A 142 1.39 9.28 -1.89
CA VAL A 142 2.28 9.44 -0.73
C VAL A 142 2.87 8.10 -0.31
N GLN A 143 2.04 7.05 -0.22
CA GLN A 143 2.52 5.71 0.13
C GLN A 143 3.49 5.15 -0.91
N ALA A 144 3.21 5.31 -2.21
CA ALA A 144 4.09 4.87 -3.29
C ALA A 144 5.43 5.61 -3.27
N TRP A 145 5.41 6.92 -2.98
CA TRP A 145 6.63 7.72 -2.81
C TRP A 145 7.44 7.27 -1.59
N GLU A 146 6.79 7.07 -0.45
CA GLU A 146 7.43 6.57 0.77
C GLU A 146 8.03 5.17 0.56
N LEU A 147 7.30 4.26 -0.10
CA LEU A 147 7.78 2.93 -0.47
C LEU A 147 9.01 3.01 -1.38
N ALA A 148 8.97 3.86 -2.40
CA ALA A 148 10.07 4.04 -3.33
C ALA A 148 11.33 4.56 -2.62
N GLN A 149 11.17 5.54 -1.73
CA GLN A 149 12.25 6.09 -0.91
C GLN A 149 12.79 5.04 0.07
N PHE A 150 11.91 4.32 0.76
CA PHE A 150 12.26 3.25 1.68
C PHE A 150 13.14 2.22 0.98
N ILE A 151 12.69 1.65 -0.13
CA ILE A 151 13.45 0.67 -0.93
C ILE A 151 14.82 1.23 -1.33
N ARG A 152 14.90 2.46 -1.85
CA ARG A 152 16.18 3.07 -2.26
C ARG A 152 17.17 3.20 -1.11
N HIS A 153 16.69 3.53 0.09
CA HIS A 153 17.56 3.75 1.25
C HIS A 153 17.96 2.44 1.93
N THR A 154 17.13 1.40 1.88
CA THR A 154 17.38 0.13 2.55
C THR A 154 18.00 -0.94 1.64
N SER A 155 17.93 -0.79 0.31
CA SER A 155 18.38 -1.84 -0.63
C SER A 155 19.86 -1.79 -1.04
N LYS A 156 20.66 -0.83 -0.54
CA LYS A 156 22.03 -0.60 -1.05
C LYS A 156 22.98 -1.78 -0.87
N ALA A 157 22.76 -2.60 0.16
CA ALA A 157 23.59 -3.76 0.49
C ALA A 157 23.07 -5.08 -0.11
N ALA A 158 21.94 -5.06 -0.82
CA ALA A 158 21.33 -6.26 -1.39
C ALA A 158 21.90 -6.55 -2.78
N ASP A 159 22.10 -7.83 -3.10
CA ASP A 159 22.39 -8.25 -4.48
C ASP A 159 21.14 -8.17 -5.35
N VAL A 160 20.01 -8.65 -4.80
CA VAL A 160 18.71 -8.69 -5.46
C VAL A 160 17.66 -8.05 -4.56
N VAL A 161 16.77 -7.27 -5.17
CA VAL A 161 15.61 -6.67 -4.51
C VAL A 161 14.36 -7.29 -5.08
N LEU A 162 13.45 -7.72 -4.21
CA LEU A 162 12.13 -8.22 -4.55
C LEU A 162 11.07 -7.42 -3.80
N LEU A 163 10.01 -7.00 -4.49
CA LEU A 163 8.83 -6.39 -3.88
C LEU A 163 7.61 -7.21 -4.30
N GLY A 164 6.86 -7.72 -3.32
CA GLY A 164 5.58 -8.39 -3.53
C GLY A 164 4.42 -7.65 -2.86
N GLY A 165 3.27 -7.65 -3.51
CA GLY A 165 2.00 -7.40 -2.86
C GLY A 165 1.00 -6.60 -3.67
N ASP A 166 -0.13 -6.37 -3.01
CA ASP A 166 -1.24 -5.56 -3.52
C ASP A 166 -0.89 -4.07 -3.47
N LEU A 167 -0.64 -3.49 -4.63
CA LEU A 167 -0.32 -2.07 -4.80
C LEU A 167 -1.58 -1.22 -5.05
N ASN A 168 -2.76 -1.82 -5.18
CA ASN A 168 -4.05 -1.14 -5.35
C ASN A 168 -4.08 -0.09 -6.48
N MET A 169 -3.27 -0.31 -7.52
CA MET A 169 -3.14 0.59 -8.65
C MET A 169 -2.87 -0.20 -9.92
N HIS A 170 -3.47 0.24 -11.03
CA HIS A 170 -3.26 -0.32 -12.36
C HIS A 170 -1.83 -0.01 -12.85
N PRO A 171 -1.23 -0.83 -13.74
CA PRO A 171 0.15 -0.61 -14.21
C PRO A 171 0.41 0.76 -14.83
N ASP A 172 -0.60 1.34 -15.47
CA ASP A 172 -0.54 2.66 -16.11
C ASP A 172 -0.77 3.82 -15.14
N ASP A 173 -1.20 3.53 -13.90
CA ASP A 173 -1.44 4.57 -12.90
C ASP A 173 -0.12 5.21 -12.47
N VAL A 174 -0.19 6.51 -12.18
CA VAL A 174 0.97 7.33 -11.85
C VAL A 174 1.75 6.79 -10.65
N GLY A 175 1.11 6.15 -9.67
CA GLY A 175 1.80 5.57 -8.52
C GLY A 175 2.68 4.37 -8.87
N ILE A 176 2.26 3.49 -9.79
CA ILE A 176 3.08 2.34 -10.25
C ILE A 176 4.23 2.84 -11.11
N ARG A 177 3.96 3.76 -12.04
CA ARG A 177 4.99 4.39 -12.86
C ARG A 177 6.03 5.12 -12.00
N LEU A 178 5.59 5.85 -10.97
CA LEU A 178 6.45 6.54 -10.01
C LEU A 178 7.32 5.56 -9.25
N LEU A 179 6.73 4.51 -8.67
CA LEU A 179 7.44 3.50 -7.91
C LEU A 179 8.51 2.82 -8.77
N ARG A 180 8.14 2.33 -9.96
CA ARG A 180 9.07 1.65 -10.88
C ARG A 180 10.15 2.57 -11.40
N GLY A 181 9.79 3.76 -11.88
CA GLY A 181 10.73 4.73 -12.41
C GLY A 181 11.74 5.21 -11.36
N TRP A 182 11.26 5.48 -10.14
CA TRP A 182 12.12 5.99 -9.06
C TRP A 182 13.04 4.91 -8.46
N THR A 183 12.59 3.65 -8.42
CA THR A 183 13.36 2.54 -7.84
C THR A 183 14.18 1.75 -8.85
N GLY A 184 13.83 1.80 -10.15
CA GLY A 184 14.37 0.93 -11.19
C GLY A 184 13.85 -0.51 -11.13
N LEU A 185 12.74 -0.75 -10.41
CA LEU A 185 12.12 -2.08 -10.32
C LEU A 185 11.45 -2.46 -11.64
N GLN A 186 11.76 -3.68 -12.10
CA GLN A 186 11.15 -4.31 -13.26
C GLN A 186 9.93 -5.12 -12.83
N ASP A 187 8.94 -5.19 -13.72
CA ASP A 187 7.68 -5.90 -13.47
C ASP A 187 7.81 -7.33 -13.98
N ALA A 188 7.68 -8.31 -13.09
CA ALA A 188 7.80 -9.72 -13.47
C ALA A 188 6.77 -10.13 -14.52
N PHE A 189 5.59 -9.51 -14.55
CA PHE A 189 4.60 -9.77 -15.60
C PHE A 189 5.09 -9.28 -16.97
N ALA A 190 5.64 -8.07 -17.03
CA ALA A 190 6.14 -7.49 -18.28
C ALA A 190 7.41 -8.19 -18.80
N GLU A 191 8.25 -8.71 -17.90
CA GLU A 191 9.52 -9.36 -18.23
C GLU A 191 9.42 -10.89 -18.39
N ALA A 192 8.26 -11.50 -18.11
CA ALA A 192 8.11 -12.95 -18.17
C ALA A 192 8.21 -13.45 -19.63
N LYS A 193 9.00 -14.50 -19.85
CA LYS A 193 9.02 -15.19 -21.16
C LYS A 193 7.73 -15.95 -21.43
N HIS A 194 7.16 -16.53 -20.38
CA HIS A 194 5.94 -17.31 -20.44
C HIS A 194 4.96 -16.79 -19.38
N PHE A 195 3.71 -16.57 -19.81
CA PHE A 195 2.63 -16.15 -18.93
C PHE A 195 1.47 -17.14 -19.02
N GLU A 196 0.95 -17.56 -17.87
CA GLU A 196 -0.24 -18.40 -17.75
C GLU A 196 -1.22 -17.80 -16.74
N GLY A 197 -2.49 -17.62 -17.12
CA GLY A 197 -3.55 -17.25 -16.20
C GLY A 197 -4.48 -16.17 -16.74
N CYS A 198 -4.94 -15.28 -15.86
CA CYS A 198 -5.91 -14.24 -16.19
C CYS A 198 -5.37 -13.28 -17.25
N LYS A 199 -6.25 -12.86 -18.17
CA LYS A 199 -5.89 -11.93 -19.25
C LYS A 199 -5.27 -10.66 -18.67
N ASP A 200 -4.21 -10.16 -19.31
CA ASP A 200 -3.45 -8.96 -18.92
C ASP A 200 -2.87 -9.02 -17.49
N GLY A 201 -2.78 -10.23 -16.91
CA GLY A 201 -2.31 -10.46 -15.55
C GLY A 201 -3.28 -9.94 -14.48
N CYS A 202 -4.57 -9.76 -14.82
CA CYS A 202 -5.57 -9.25 -13.88
C CYS A 202 -5.67 -10.11 -12.62
N THR A 203 -5.72 -9.46 -11.46
CA THR A 203 -5.75 -10.11 -10.15
C THR A 203 -7.07 -9.87 -9.42
N LEU A 204 -7.81 -8.81 -9.75
CA LEU A 204 -9.25 -8.74 -9.49
C LEU A 204 -9.99 -9.04 -10.77
N ILE A 205 -10.75 -10.15 -10.80
CA ILE A 205 -11.46 -10.60 -11.99
C ILE A 205 -12.98 -10.67 -11.78
N PRO A 206 -13.79 -10.45 -12.84
CA PRO A 206 -15.25 -10.47 -12.74
C PRO A 206 -15.84 -11.86 -12.45
N ASN A 207 -15.09 -12.93 -12.76
CA ASN A 207 -15.49 -14.31 -12.54
C ASN A 207 -15.27 -14.78 -11.09
N ASN A 208 -14.52 -14.03 -10.29
CA ASN A 208 -14.31 -14.33 -8.89
C ASN A 208 -15.59 -13.97 -8.10
N CYS A 209 -16.10 -14.92 -7.31
CA CYS A 209 -17.38 -14.78 -6.64
C CYS A 209 -17.36 -13.85 -5.41
N PHE A 210 -16.18 -13.39 -5.01
CA PHE A 210 -16.00 -12.46 -3.89
C PHE A 210 -15.79 -11.02 -4.34
N THR A 211 -15.42 -10.78 -5.60
CA THR A 211 -15.17 -9.43 -6.12
C THR A 211 -16.44 -8.58 -6.18
N ILE A 212 -16.31 -7.30 -5.84
CA ILE A 212 -17.40 -6.33 -5.89
C ILE A 212 -17.59 -5.88 -7.35
N LYS A 213 -18.64 -6.41 -8.00
CA LYS A 213 -18.89 -6.18 -9.44
C LYS A 213 -19.05 -4.70 -9.82
N THR A 214 -19.53 -3.85 -8.90
CA THR A 214 -19.67 -2.41 -9.15
C THR A 214 -18.32 -1.70 -9.25
N GLU A 215 -17.30 -2.16 -8.52
CA GLU A 215 -15.95 -1.60 -8.56
C GLU A 215 -15.22 -1.98 -9.85
N LEU A 216 -15.56 -3.14 -10.42
CA LEU A 216 -15.03 -3.60 -11.71
C LEU A 216 -15.75 -3.05 -12.95
N LEU A 217 -16.78 -2.19 -12.81
CA LEU A 217 -17.46 -1.61 -13.98
C LEU A 217 -16.52 -0.91 -14.97
N PRO A 218 -15.49 -0.15 -14.54
CA PRO A 218 -14.50 0.44 -15.45
C PRO A 218 -13.55 -0.59 -16.07
N PHE A 219 -13.49 -1.80 -15.51
CA PHE A 219 -12.54 -2.86 -15.84
C PHE A 219 -13.27 -4.18 -16.15
N PRO A 220 -13.99 -4.27 -17.30
CA PRO A 220 -14.85 -5.42 -17.61
C PRO A 220 -14.10 -6.75 -17.75
N LEU A 221 -12.78 -6.71 -17.96
CA LEU A 221 -11.90 -7.89 -18.02
C LEU A 221 -11.15 -8.16 -16.71
N GLY A 222 -11.37 -7.34 -15.69
CA GLY A 222 -10.58 -7.31 -14.47
C GLY A 222 -9.51 -6.23 -14.48
N ILE A 223 -8.84 -6.07 -13.34
CA ILE A 223 -7.76 -5.11 -13.11
C ILE A 223 -6.57 -5.83 -12.47
N ARG A 224 -5.34 -5.46 -12.87
CA ARG A 224 -4.10 -5.94 -12.26
C ARG A 224 -3.64 -4.97 -11.18
N ILE A 225 -3.64 -5.42 -9.92
CA ILE A 225 -3.20 -4.61 -8.78
C ILE A 225 -2.22 -5.31 -7.84
N ASP A 226 -1.96 -6.60 -8.03
CA ASP A 226 -0.95 -7.36 -7.29
C ASP A 226 0.28 -7.59 -8.16
N TYR A 227 1.47 -7.45 -7.56
CA TYR A 227 2.72 -7.39 -8.31
C TYR A 227 3.84 -8.15 -7.63
N ILE A 228 4.68 -8.80 -8.44
CA ILE A 228 6.05 -9.18 -8.06
C ILE A 228 6.99 -8.33 -8.90
N LEU A 229 7.70 -7.40 -8.25
CA LEU A 229 8.68 -6.53 -8.88
C LEU A 229 10.09 -6.91 -8.42
N TYR A 230 11.09 -6.74 -9.28
CA TYR A 230 12.47 -7.09 -8.94
C TYR A 230 13.50 -6.17 -9.58
N LYS A 231 14.69 -6.11 -8.98
CA LYS A 231 15.88 -5.53 -9.62
C LYS A 231 17.16 -6.13 -9.06
N VAL A 232 18.25 -5.90 -9.77
CA VAL A 232 19.61 -6.13 -9.31
C VAL A 232 20.21 -4.78 -8.86
N THR A 233 20.98 -4.76 -7.77
CA THR A 233 21.62 -3.52 -7.29
C THR A 233 22.96 -3.30 -7.99
N GLY A 234 22.94 -2.61 -9.13
CA GLY A 234 24.06 -2.49 -10.07
C GLY A 234 25.40 -1.89 -9.57
N ALA A 235 25.51 -1.46 -8.31
CA ALA A 235 26.77 -0.93 -7.76
C ALA A 235 27.69 -2.00 -7.16
N ILE A 236 27.18 -3.20 -6.83
CA ILE A 236 27.92 -4.22 -6.05
C ILE A 236 27.77 -5.63 -6.66
N SER A 237 26.61 -5.89 -7.26
CA SER A 237 26.18 -7.25 -7.53
C SER A 237 26.46 -7.66 -8.97
N SER A 238 27.38 -8.61 -9.15
CA SER A 238 27.69 -9.27 -10.41
C SER A 238 26.58 -10.29 -10.77
N PHE A 239 25.31 -9.89 -10.74
CA PHE A 239 24.17 -10.79 -10.92
C PHE A 239 23.24 -10.31 -12.03
N MET A 240 22.51 -11.25 -12.63
CA MET A 240 21.45 -11.02 -13.59
C MET A 240 20.22 -11.77 -13.08
N VAL A 241 19.05 -11.13 -13.12
CA VAL A 241 17.76 -11.75 -12.81
C VAL A 241 16.92 -11.72 -14.08
N LYS A 242 16.27 -12.85 -14.40
CA LYS A 242 15.30 -12.97 -15.48
C LYS A 242 14.04 -13.64 -14.95
N CYS A 243 12.88 -13.13 -15.36
CA CYS A 243 11.61 -13.81 -15.12
C CYS A 243 11.40 -14.89 -16.20
N GLU A 244 11.48 -16.15 -15.82
CA GLU A 244 11.24 -17.25 -16.76
C GLU A 244 9.74 -17.43 -17.02
N GLU A 245 8.96 -17.39 -15.96
CA GLU A 245 7.53 -17.68 -15.99
C GLU A 245 6.81 -16.83 -14.94
N LEU A 246 5.64 -16.32 -15.30
CA LEU A 246 4.68 -15.76 -14.37
C LEU A 246 3.34 -16.47 -14.52
N LYS A 247 2.73 -16.86 -13.41
CA LYS A 247 1.39 -17.43 -13.36
C LYS A 247 0.46 -16.60 -12.51
N THR A 248 -0.82 -16.60 -12.87
CA THR A 248 -1.89 -16.16 -11.97
C THR A 248 -2.88 -17.29 -11.77
N THR A 249 -3.54 -17.33 -10.61
CA THR A 249 -4.76 -18.16 -10.50
C THR A 249 -5.87 -17.56 -11.37
N THR A 250 -6.89 -18.37 -11.68
CA THR A 250 -7.95 -18.00 -12.63
C THR A 250 -9.35 -18.18 -12.05
N GLY A 251 -9.53 -17.78 -10.80
CA GLY A 251 -10.76 -17.92 -10.04
C GLY A 251 -10.69 -19.11 -9.09
N SER A 252 -11.59 -20.08 -9.26
CA SER A 252 -11.71 -21.19 -8.32
C SER A 252 -10.41 -21.98 -8.18
N ALA A 253 -10.05 -22.33 -6.94
CA ALA A 253 -8.91 -23.17 -6.65
C ALA A 253 -9.04 -24.54 -7.36
N PRO A 254 -7.94 -25.17 -7.78
CA PRO A 254 -7.99 -26.45 -8.49
C PRO A 254 -8.81 -27.51 -7.74
N GLY A 255 -9.82 -28.07 -8.43
CA GLY A 255 -10.72 -29.08 -7.86
C GLY A 255 -11.71 -28.56 -6.80
N ARG A 256 -11.88 -27.23 -6.66
CA ARG A 256 -12.80 -26.60 -5.71
C ARG A 256 -13.79 -25.68 -6.43
N ASP A 257 -14.88 -25.36 -5.72
CA ASP A 257 -15.92 -24.43 -6.16
C ASP A 257 -15.65 -22.98 -5.71
N ILE A 258 -14.53 -22.75 -5.03
CA ILE A 258 -14.17 -21.45 -4.45
C ILE A 258 -12.77 -20.99 -4.81
N PRO A 259 -12.58 -19.68 -5.04
CA PRO A 259 -11.26 -19.10 -5.18
C PRO A 259 -10.53 -19.02 -3.83
N PHE A 260 -9.21 -18.88 -3.87
CA PHE A 260 -8.38 -18.72 -2.68
C PHE A 260 -8.67 -17.39 -1.97
N SER A 261 -8.94 -16.34 -2.73
CA SER A 261 -9.25 -15.00 -2.25
C SER A 261 -10.22 -14.29 -3.22
N ASP A 262 -10.62 -13.06 -2.93
CA ASP A 262 -11.18 -12.14 -3.93
C ASP A 262 -10.12 -11.62 -4.93
N HIS A 263 -8.84 -11.81 -4.59
CA HIS A 263 -7.70 -11.66 -5.49
C HIS A 263 -7.22 -13.01 -6.05
N GLU A 264 -6.65 -12.97 -7.25
CA GLU A 264 -5.88 -14.06 -7.82
C GLU A 264 -4.42 -14.00 -7.35
N ALA A 265 -3.83 -15.16 -7.03
CA ALA A 265 -2.43 -15.21 -6.59
C ALA A 265 -1.50 -14.94 -7.77
N VAL A 266 -0.39 -14.25 -7.54
CA VAL A 266 0.68 -14.00 -8.52
C VAL A 266 1.88 -14.88 -8.17
N MET A 267 2.38 -15.64 -9.13
CA MET A 267 3.46 -16.60 -8.94
C MET A 267 4.56 -16.35 -9.96
N ALA A 268 5.78 -16.06 -9.52
CA ALA A 268 6.91 -15.79 -10.41
C ALA A 268 8.02 -16.83 -10.25
N THR A 269 8.57 -17.30 -11.35
CA THR A 269 9.80 -18.11 -11.40
C THR A 269 10.94 -17.24 -11.90
N LEU A 270 11.85 -16.87 -11.00
CA LEU A 270 13.00 -16.02 -11.29
C LEU A 270 14.27 -16.86 -11.43
N HIS A 271 15.06 -16.59 -12.46
CA HIS A 271 16.38 -17.17 -12.68
C HIS A 271 17.46 -16.13 -12.37
N ILE A 272 18.26 -16.40 -11.34
CA ILE A 272 19.35 -15.54 -10.88
C ILE A 272 20.67 -16.21 -11.23
N ARG A 273 21.53 -15.49 -11.96
CA ARG A 273 22.85 -15.97 -12.39
C ARG A 273 23.92 -14.96 -12.04
N ARG A 274 25.10 -15.43 -11.68
CA ARG A 274 26.28 -14.55 -11.58
C ARG A 274 26.72 -14.17 -13.00
N GLN A 275 26.96 -12.90 -13.25
CA GLN A 275 27.52 -12.37 -14.48
C GLN A 275 28.98 -11.98 -14.24
N ARG A 276 29.88 -12.34 -15.16
CA ARG A 276 31.32 -12.09 -15.01
C ARG A 276 31.74 -10.65 -15.33
N GLU A 277 30.90 -9.90 -16.02
CA GLU A 277 31.12 -8.49 -16.38
C GLU A 277 29.92 -7.65 -15.94
N ALA A 278 30.19 -6.51 -15.29
CA ALA A 278 29.15 -5.56 -14.93
C ALA A 278 28.57 -4.96 -16.21
N ALA A 279 27.28 -5.17 -16.46
CA ALA A 279 26.59 -4.49 -17.55
C ALA A 279 26.61 -2.98 -17.27
N SER A 280 27.14 -2.20 -18.21
CA SER A 280 27.00 -0.74 -18.21
C SER A 280 25.51 -0.41 -18.24
N ALA A 281 24.96 0.08 -17.14
CA ALA A 281 23.58 0.54 -17.09
C ALA A 281 23.45 1.76 -18.03
N THR A 282 22.79 1.59 -19.17
CA THR A 282 22.36 2.68 -20.03
C THR A 282 21.28 3.48 -19.30
N LEU A 283 21.67 4.55 -18.61
CA LEU A 283 20.79 5.44 -17.87
C LEU A 283 20.10 6.51 -18.74
N SER A 284 20.48 6.70 -20.00
CA SER A 284 20.23 7.98 -20.68
C SER A 284 18.82 8.20 -21.26
N THR A 285 17.94 7.19 -21.31
CA THR A 285 16.56 7.34 -21.84
C THR A 285 15.48 7.38 -20.76
N ALA A 286 15.81 7.02 -19.51
CA ALA A 286 14.84 6.91 -18.41
C ALA A 286 14.56 8.25 -17.69
N GLU A 287 15.49 9.19 -17.77
CA GLU A 287 15.42 10.45 -17.00
C GLU A 287 14.29 11.38 -17.43
N PRO A 288 14.03 11.64 -18.73
CA PRO A 288 12.92 12.50 -19.16
C PRO A 288 11.55 11.94 -18.76
N ALA A 289 11.35 10.63 -18.93
CA ALA A 289 10.11 9.96 -18.53
C ALA A 289 9.89 9.99 -17.02
N LEU A 290 10.97 9.90 -16.22
CA LEU A 290 10.87 9.99 -14.77
C LEU A 290 10.50 11.42 -14.30
N VAL A 291 11.03 12.46 -14.95
CA VAL A 291 10.66 13.85 -14.67
C VAL A 291 9.17 14.08 -14.89
N ASP A 292 8.61 13.57 -15.99
CA ASP A 292 7.18 13.68 -16.29
C ASP A 292 6.32 12.96 -15.23
N VAL A 293 6.69 11.73 -14.87
CA VAL A 293 5.98 10.93 -13.87
C VAL A 293 6.00 11.60 -12.49
N VAL A 294 7.15 12.11 -12.05
CA VAL A 294 7.26 12.80 -10.76
C VAL A 294 6.48 14.11 -10.78
N THR A 295 6.43 14.81 -11.93
CA THR A 295 5.64 16.03 -12.10
C THR A 295 4.14 15.75 -12.03
N GLU A 296 3.67 14.69 -12.67
CA GLU A 296 2.28 14.21 -12.60
C GLU A 296 1.91 13.83 -11.16
N ALA A 297 2.71 13.00 -10.50
CA ALA A 297 2.48 12.57 -9.12
C ALA A 297 2.41 13.76 -8.16
N ARG A 298 3.34 14.71 -8.30
CA ARG A 298 3.38 15.94 -7.51
C ARG A 298 2.12 16.80 -7.74
N THR A 299 1.62 16.84 -8.97
CA THR A 299 0.40 17.59 -9.31
C THR A 299 -0.81 17.00 -8.57
N GLU A 300 -0.97 15.69 -8.58
CA GLU A 300 -2.04 14.97 -7.88
C GLU A 300 -1.93 15.10 -6.35
N VAL A 301 -0.72 14.97 -5.78
CA VAL A 301 -0.49 15.28 -4.36
C VAL A 301 -0.87 16.73 -4.05
N GLY A 302 -0.57 17.67 -4.94
CA GLY A 302 -0.97 19.08 -4.82
C GLY A 302 -2.49 19.29 -4.86
N VAL A 303 -3.23 18.51 -5.66
CA VAL A 303 -4.71 18.49 -5.65
C VAL A 303 -5.21 18.04 -4.28
N GLY A 304 -4.67 16.94 -3.75
CA GLY A 304 -4.97 16.45 -2.41
C GLY A 304 -4.67 17.48 -1.32
N LEU A 305 -3.51 18.12 -1.38
CA LEU A 305 -3.11 19.16 -0.43
C LEU A 305 -4.11 20.31 -0.36
N ARG A 306 -4.56 20.81 -1.52
CA ARG A 306 -5.59 21.87 -1.57
C ARG A 306 -6.92 21.40 -1.01
N ALA A 307 -7.30 20.14 -1.24
CA ALA A 307 -8.51 19.56 -0.66
C ALA A 307 -8.42 19.47 0.87
N ALA A 308 -7.32 18.94 1.41
CA ALA A 308 -7.06 18.83 2.83
C ALA A 308 -7.01 20.21 3.52
N GLN A 309 -6.41 21.22 2.88
CA GLN A 309 -6.40 22.60 3.38
C GLN A 309 -7.81 23.19 3.49
N ARG A 310 -8.68 22.95 2.50
CA ARG A 310 -10.09 23.38 2.56
C ARG A 310 -10.83 22.69 3.70
N GLN A 311 -10.62 21.39 3.90
CA GLN A 311 -11.25 20.65 5.01
C GLN A 311 -10.76 21.14 6.37
N ARG A 312 -9.45 21.34 6.53
CA ARG A 312 -8.84 21.92 7.74
C ARG A 312 -9.42 23.29 8.08
N TYR A 313 -9.60 24.16 7.07
CA TYR A 313 -10.19 25.47 7.25
C TYR A 313 -11.67 25.40 7.62
N SER A 314 -12.45 24.55 6.94
CA SER A 314 -13.88 24.34 7.21
C SER A 314 -14.11 23.83 8.63
N THR A 315 -13.37 22.80 9.04
CA THR A 315 -13.47 22.19 10.37
C THR A 315 -12.98 23.13 11.47
N GLY A 316 -11.91 23.91 11.21
CA GLY A 316 -11.45 24.96 12.12
C GLY A 316 -12.49 26.06 12.32
N ARG A 317 -13.13 26.52 11.24
CA ARG A 317 -14.25 27.49 11.34
C ARG A 317 -15.42 26.95 12.12
N LEU A 318 -15.79 25.69 11.90
CA LEU A 318 -16.89 25.06 12.64
C LEU A 318 -16.57 24.96 14.14
N ALA A 319 -15.32 24.62 14.50
CA ALA A 319 -14.88 24.60 15.90
C ALA A 319 -14.96 26.00 16.54
N VAL A 320 -14.51 27.05 15.84
CA VAL A 320 -14.60 28.43 16.33
C VAL A 320 -16.07 28.87 16.52
N LEU A 321 -16.95 28.56 15.56
CA LEU A 321 -18.38 28.88 15.67
C LEU A 321 -19.04 28.16 16.85
N ALA A 322 -18.72 26.88 17.06
CA ALA A 322 -19.22 26.11 18.20
C ALA A 322 -18.72 26.68 19.53
N LEU A 323 -17.45 27.11 19.59
CA LEU A 323 -16.88 27.78 20.76
C LEU A 323 -17.56 29.13 21.04
N LEU A 324 -17.77 29.96 20.01
CA LEU A 324 -18.47 31.24 20.15
C LEU A 324 -19.90 31.05 20.64
N LEU A 325 -20.59 30.00 20.18
CA LEU A 325 -21.94 29.66 20.66
C LEU A 325 -21.93 29.29 22.15
N LEU A 326 -20.95 28.50 22.60
CA LEU A 326 -20.78 28.16 24.03
C LEU A 326 -20.45 29.39 24.89
N LEU A 327 -19.60 30.29 24.37
CA LEU A 327 -19.27 31.54 25.06
C LEU A 327 -20.50 32.45 25.18
N LEU A 328 -21.29 32.59 24.11
CA LEU A 328 -22.53 33.37 24.13
C LEU A 328 -23.53 32.82 25.17
N GLN A 329 -23.65 31.50 25.24
CA GLN A 329 -24.46 30.81 26.25
C GLN A 329 -23.93 31.08 27.67
N ALA A 330 -22.63 30.97 27.91
CA ALA A 330 -22.03 31.27 29.20
C ALA A 330 -22.28 32.72 29.63
N VAL A 331 -22.14 33.68 28.71
CA VAL A 331 -22.45 35.10 28.95
C VAL A 331 -23.92 35.30 29.27
N ALA A 332 -24.84 34.64 28.55
CA ALA A 332 -26.27 34.73 28.83
C ALA A 332 -26.62 34.21 30.24
N VAL A 333 -26.00 33.09 30.67
CA VAL A 333 -26.17 32.55 32.03
C VAL A 333 -25.63 33.52 33.07
N LEU A 334 -24.43 34.06 32.87
CA LEU A 334 -23.81 35.05 33.76
C LEU A 334 -24.67 36.32 33.87
N GLY A 335 -25.19 36.83 32.75
CA GLY A 335 -26.09 37.99 32.73
C GLY A 335 -27.41 37.73 33.47
N THR A 336 -27.96 36.52 33.35
CA THR A 336 -29.14 36.11 34.12
C THR A 336 -28.82 36.05 35.63
N LEU A 337 -27.67 35.49 36.01
CA LEU A 337 -27.21 35.43 37.41
C LEU A 337 -26.89 36.81 37.99
N ALA A 338 -26.41 37.75 37.17
CA ALA A 338 -26.11 39.13 37.56
C ALA A 338 -27.36 40.05 37.60
N GLY A 339 -28.55 39.52 37.32
CA GLY A 339 -29.80 40.29 37.32
C GLY A 339 -29.97 41.21 36.10
N LEU A 340 -29.18 41.02 35.05
CA LEU A 340 -29.19 41.81 33.80
C LEU A 340 -30.05 41.17 32.69
N GLY A 341 -30.66 40.00 32.94
CA GLY A 341 -31.37 39.19 31.95
C GLY A 341 -32.90 39.38 31.90
N GLY A 342 -33.49 39.27 30.71
CA GLY A 342 -34.94 39.22 30.49
C GLY A 342 -35.58 37.84 30.81
N GLN A 343 -36.72 37.52 30.18
CA GLN A 343 -37.40 36.22 30.36
C GLN A 343 -36.42 35.04 30.18
N PRO A 344 -36.38 34.07 31.11
CA PRO A 344 -35.42 32.97 31.04
C PRO A 344 -35.71 32.08 29.82
N PHE A 345 -34.67 31.79 29.04
CA PHE A 345 -34.74 30.78 27.98
C PHE A 345 -35.18 29.43 28.57
N PRO A 346 -35.94 28.59 27.84
CA PRO A 346 -36.30 27.26 28.31
C PRO A 346 -35.03 26.45 28.64
N LYS A 347 -34.87 26.07 29.92
CA LYS A 347 -33.66 25.39 30.44
C LYS A 347 -33.28 24.16 29.62
N LEU A 348 -34.27 23.39 29.17
CA LEU A 348 -34.06 22.21 28.34
C LEU A 348 -33.44 22.57 26.99
N SER A 349 -34.02 23.53 26.26
CA SER A 349 -33.50 23.96 24.96
C SER A 349 -32.10 24.54 25.06
N PHE A 350 -31.83 25.33 26.11
CA PHE A 350 -30.51 25.87 26.39
C PHE A 350 -29.48 24.76 26.65
N SER A 351 -29.83 23.77 27.47
CA SER A 351 -28.94 22.64 27.79
C SER A 351 -28.70 21.73 26.58
N LEU A 352 -29.72 21.48 25.77
CA LEU A 352 -29.59 20.70 24.53
C LEU A 352 -28.68 21.42 23.52
N LEU A 353 -28.83 22.74 23.38
CA LEU A 353 -27.98 23.53 22.49
C LEU A 353 -26.53 23.56 22.99
N ALA A 354 -26.30 23.64 24.30
CA ALA A 354 -24.97 23.54 24.90
C ALA A 354 -24.33 22.18 24.60
N PHE A 355 -25.07 21.09 24.85
CA PHE A 355 -24.59 19.74 24.58
C PHE A 355 -24.23 19.53 23.11
N LEU A 356 -25.10 19.98 22.19
CA LEU A 356 -24.85 19.93 20.76
C LEU A 356 -23.61 20.74 20.38
N ALA A 357 -23.45 21.95 20.92
CA ALA A 357 -22.29 22.78 20.66
C ALA A 357 -20.98 22.16 21.18
N VAL A 358 -21.00 21.51 22.34
CA VAL A 358 -19.85 20.72 22.85
C VAL A 358 -19.53 19.56 21.92
N ALA A 359 -20.54 18.78 21.49
CA ALA A 359 -20.34 17.65 20.59
C ALA A 359 -19.73 18.10 19.24
N ILE A 360 -20.26 19.18 18.66
CA ILE A 360 -19.73 19.77 17.42
C ILE A 360 -18.31 20.26 17.64
N LEU A 361 -18.03 20.95 18.75
CA LEU A 361 -16.68 21.44 19.06
C LEU A 361 -15.67 20.29 19.13
N LEU A 362 -16.00 19.20 19.83
CA LEU A 362 -15.12 18.02 19.96
C LEU A 362 -14.88 17.36 18.59
N LEU A 363 -15.94 17.12 17.81
CA LEU A 363 -15.83 16.51 16.49
C LEU A 363 -15.02 17.40 15.53
N ALA A 364 -15.37 18.68 15.44
CA ALA A 364 -14.70 19.64 14.57
C ALA A 364 -13.23 19.82 14.94
N THR A 365 -12.89 19.84 16.24
CA THR A 365 -11.50 19.90 16.70
C THR A 365 -10.74 18.62 16.34
N GLY A 366 -11.34 17.44 16.54
CA GLY A 366 -10.74 16.16 16.14
C GLY A 366 -10.45 16.10 14.63
N LEU A 367 -11.42 16.49 13.80
CA LEU A 367 -11.25 16.57 12.35
C LEU A 367 -10.22 17.64 11.95
N HIS A 368 -10.19 18.78 12.62
CA HIS A 368 -9.20 19.83 12.36
C HIS A 368 -7.77 19.34 12.65
N LEU A 369 -7.57 18.62 13.75
CA LEU A 369 -6.27 18.01 14.08
C LEU A 369 -5.87 16.97 13.03
N PHE A 370 -6.80 16.10 12.64
CA PHE A 370 -6.58 15.12 11.58
C PHE A 370 -6.15 15.79 10.26
N HIS A 371 -6.93 16.75 9.76
CA HIS A 371 -6.61 17.45 8.51
C HIS A 371 -5.34 18.32 8.63
N THR A 372 -4.94 18.71 9.84
CA THR A 372 -3.65 19.37 10.07
C THR A 372 -2.49 18.40 9.86
N ILE A 373 -2.60 17.16 10.33
CA ILE A 373 -1.61 16.11 10.06
C ILE A 373 -1.59 15.78 8.57
N GLU A 374 -2.76 15.60 7.96
CA GLU A 374 -2.90 15.32 6.53
C GLU A 374 -2.22 16.39 5.65
N VAL A 375 -2.51 17.67 5.91
CA VAL A 375 -1.85 18.80 5.22
C VAL A 375 -0.34 18.75 5.39
N LYS A 376 0.15 18.46 6.60
CA LYS A 376 1.60 18.38 6.88
C LYS A 376 2.26 17.26 6.07
N MET A 377 1.65 16.08 5.98
CA MET A 377 2.22 14.94 5.26
C MET A 377 2.18 15.16 3.73
N LEU A 378 1.06 15.67 3.20
CA LEU A 378 0.92 16.00 1.78
C LEU A 378 1.90 17.10 1.35
N GLN A 379 2.01 18.16 2.16
CA GLN A 379 2.95 19.25 1.90
C GLN A 379 4.41 18.75 1.95
N GLY A 380 4.77 17.96 2.96
CA GLY A 380 6.12 17.40 3.05
C GLY A 380 6.47 16.52 1.85
N THR A 381 5.53 15.71 1.38
CA THR A 381 5.72 14.86 0.19
C THR A 381 5.84 15.69 -1.09
N GLU A 382 4.99 16.71 -1.27
CA GLU A 382 5.08 17.63 -2.40
C GLU A 382 6.44 18.34 -2.45
N GLU A 383 6.95 18.79 -1.30
CA GLU A 383 8.25 19.43 -1.18
C GLU A 383 9.40 18.47 -1.51
N GLN A 384 9.31 17.21 -1.07
CA GLN A 384 10.27 16.15 -1.42
C GLN A 384 10.27 15.86 -2.92
N MET A 385 9.10 15.71 -3.54
CA MET A 385 8.98 15.51 -4.99
C MET A 385 9.53 16.71 -5.77
N ARG A 386 9.32 17.94 -5.28
CA ARG A 386 9.91 19.15 -5.86
C ARG A 386 11.43 19.14 -5.76
N MET A 387 12.01 18.72 -4.63
CA MET A 387 13.46 18.57 -4.49
C MET A 387 14.01 17.51 -5.44
N ALA A 388 13.32 16.37 -5.54
CA ALA A 388 13.63 15.31 -6.48
C ALA A 388 13.67 15.79 -7.95
N LEU A 389 12.66 16.58 -8.37
CA LEU A 389 12.62 17.17 -9.71
C LEU A 389 13.82 18.08 -9.99
N ARG A 390 14.23 18.90 -9.02
CA ARG A 390 15.43 19.75 -9.17
C ARG A 390 16.67 18.90 -9.38
N VAL A 391 16.86 17.87 -8.56
CA VAL A 391 18.01 16.96 -8.71
C VAL A 391 18.01 16.30 -10.08
N LEU A 392 16.87 15.80 -10.56
CA LEU A 392 16.76 15.18 -11.89
C LEU A 392 17.03 16.16 -13.04
N GLN A 393 16.67 17.45 -12.87
CA GLN A 393 16.88 18.49 -13.88
C GLN A 393 18.30 19.08 -13.84
N GLU A 394 18.97 19.02 -12.69
CA GLU A 394 20.34 19.53 -12.47
C GLU A 394 21.42 18.47 -12.76
N GLN A 395 21.08 17.19 -12.92
CA GLN A 395 22.05 16.20 -13.39
C GLN A 395 22.50 16.58 -14.81
N PRO A 396 23.79 16.82 -15.05
CA PRO A 396 24.28 17.08 -16.39
C PRO A 396 23.93 15.88 -17.26
N SER A 397 23.43 16.14 -18.47
CA SER A 397 23.47 15.14 -19.53
C SER A 397 24.95 14.80 -19.71
N ASP A 398 25.42 13.67 -19.18
CA ASP A 398 26.74 13.16 -19.49
C ASP A 398 26.76 12.94 -21.01
N GLY A 399 27.44 13.86 -21.71
CA GLY A 399 27.51 13.96 -23.16
C GLY A 399 28.46 12.96 -23.81
#